data_AF-A0A519SU28-F1
#
_entry.id   AF-A0A519SU28-F1
#
_cell.length_a   1.000
_cell.length_b   1.000
_cell.length_c   1.000
_cell.angle_alpha   90.00
_cell.angle_beta   90.00
_cell.angle_gamma   90.00
#
_symmetry.space_group_name_H-M   'P 1'
#
loop_
_entity.id
_entity.type
_entity.pdbx_description
1 polymer ?
#
loop_
_entity_poly.entity_id
_entity_poly.type
_entity_poly.pdbx_seq_one_letter_code
_entity_poly.pdbx_strand_id
1 'polypeptide(L)'
;MKAKELQELLDFIAKSGLNKVNIETEEFKISVQREPNTKQVMTVGAAAAAQAPQPAALALAAPVLPPIAPMATASEAAAPSASYTPLKSPMIGTFYRSSGPDSPAFVQVGDTVEKGQV
;
A
#
# COMPACT_ATOMS: atom_id res chain seq x y z
N MET A 1 -7.05 7.96 -33.28
CA MET A 1 -6.93 6.48 -33.44
C MET A 1 -8.05 5.97 -34.33
N LYS A 2 -7.78 4.99 -35.21
CA LYS A 2 -8.82 4.33 -36.01
C LYS A 2 -9.43 3.17 -35.22
N ALA A 3 -10.74 2.90 -35.38
CA ALA A 3 -11.46 1.86 -34.64
C ALA A 3 -10.83 0.44 -34.76
N LYS A 4 -10.11 0.19 -35.86
CA LYS A 4 -9.44 -1.08 -36.13
C LYS A 4 -8.24 -1.34 -35.21
N GLU A 5 -7.48 -0.31 -34.88
CA GLU A 5 -6.30 -0.41 -34.00
C GLU A 5 -6.73 -0.66 -32.54
N LEU A 6 -7.88 -0.11 -32.13
CA LEU A 6 -8.46 -0.36 -30.81
C LEU A 6 -8.96 -1.80 -30.66
N GLN A 7 -9.51 -2.39 -31.72
CA GLN A 7 -9.91 -3.80 -31.73
C GLN A 7 -8.71 -4.74 -31.61
N GLU A 8 -7.65 -4.49 -32.39
CA GLU A 8 -6.41 -5.27 -32.29
C GLU A 8 -5.78 -5.18 -30.89
N LEU A 9 -5.83 -4.01 -30.25
CA LEU A 9 -5.38 -3.83 -28.87
C LEU A 9 -6.25 -4.62 -27.87
N LEU A 10 -7.57 -4.57 -28.00
CA LEU A 10 -8.49 -5.33 -27.14
C LEU A 10 -8.29 -6.85 -27.30
N ASP A 11 -8.12 -7.33 -28.53
CA ASP A 11 -7.85 -8.75 -28.82
C ASP A 11 -6.49 -9.19 -28.25
N PHE A 12 -5.46 -8.34 -28.35
CA PHE A 12 -4.16 -8.58 -27.73
C PHE A 12 -4.26 -8.64 -26.20
N ILE A 13 -5.00 -7.72 -25.58
CA ILE A 13 -5.22 -7.71 -24.12
C ILE A 13 -5.96 -8.97 -23.67
N ALA A 14 -7.00 -9.39 -24.43
CA ALA A 14 -7.76 -10.60 -24.15
C ALA A 14 -6.89 -11.87 -24.22
N LYS A 15 -5.98 -11.96 -25.21
CA LYS A 15 -5.08 -13.11 -25.39
C LYS A 15 -3.91 -13.11 -24.40
N SER A 16 -3.45 -11.94 -23.96
CA SER A 16 -2.32 -11.79 -23.02
C SER A 16 -2.69 -12.09 -21.57
N GLY A 17 -3.98 -12.27 -21.27
CA GLY A 17 -4.44 -12.62 -19.91
C GLY A 17 -4.33 -11.49 -18.89
N LEU A 18 -4.15 -10.24 -19.34
CA LEU A 18 -4.01 -9.07 -18.48
C LEU A 18 -5.36 -8.72 -17.83
N ASN A 19 -5.36 -8.47 -16.52
CA ASN A 19 -6.58 -8.14 -15.78
C ASN A 19 -6.89 -6.63 -15.76
N LYS A 20 -5.90 -5.77 -15.96
CA LYS A 20 -6.06 -4.30 -15.96
C LYS A 20 -5.02 -3.63 -16.85
N VAL A 21 -5.47 -2.69 -17.69
CA VAL A 21 -4.64 -1.85 -18.56
C VAL A 21 -5.13 -0.41 -18.46
N ASN A 22 -4.21 0.53 -18.25
CA ASN A 22 -4.49 1.96 -18.24
C ASN A 22 -3.50 2.66 -19.17
N ILE A 23 -4.01 3.36 -20.18
CA ILE A 23 -3.25 4.10 -21.18
C ILE A 23 -3.68 5.56 -21.07
N GLU A 24 -2.72 6.45 -20.81
CA GLU A 24 -2.93 7.89 -20.68
C GLU A 24 -2.03 8.60 -21.69
N THR A 25 -2.67 9.30 -22.61
CA THR A 25 -2.06 10.17 -23.61
C THR A 25 -2.56 11.60 -23.36
N GLU A 26 -1.84 12.61 -23.82
CA GLU A 26 -2.21 14.03 -23.66
C GLU A 26 -3.65 14.34 -24.15
N GLU A 27 -4.18 13.54 -25.07
CA GLU A 27 -5.49 13.73 -25.68
C GLU A 27 -6.59 12.80 -25.13
N PHE A 28 -6.24 11.67 -24.48
CA PHE A 28 -7.23 10.69 -24.02
C PHE A 28 -6.71 9.70 -22.98
N LYS A 29 -7.65 9.13 -22.21
CA LYS A 29 -7.40 8.11 -21.20
C LYS A 29 -8.26 6.88 -21.46
N ILE A 30 -7.64 5.70 -21.58
CA ILE A 30 -8.30 4.42 -21.79
C ILE A 30 -8.00 3.50 -20.61
N SER A 31 -9.04 3.03 -19.92
CA SER A 31 -8.94 2.06 -18.82
C SER A 31 -9.74 0.81 -19.17
N VAL A 32 -9.06 -0.34 -19.24
CA VAL A 32 -9.65 -1.65 -19.54
C VAL A 32 -9.40 -2.56 -18.35
N GLN A 33 -10.46 -3.08 -17.73
CA GLN A 33 -10.38 -4.01 -16.60
C GLN A 33 -11.25 -5.23 -16.87
N ARG A 34 -10.67 -6.42 -16.72
CA ARG A 34 -11.37 -7.70 -16.80
C ARG A 34 -11.79 -8.10 -15.40
N GLU A 35 -13.09 -8.16 -15.13
CA GLU A 35 -13.58 -8.66 -13.84
C GLU A 35 -13.50 -10.19 -13.81
N PRO A 36 -12.67 -10.80 -12.94
CA PRO A 36 -12.79 -12.22 -12.67
C PRO A 36 -14.11 -12.42 -11.92
N ASN A 37 -14.96 -13.30 -12.43
CA ASN A 37 -16.26 -13.67 -11.85
C ASN A 37 -16.06 -14.33 -10.47
N THR A 38 -15.77 -13.52 -9.44
CA THR A 38 -15.73 -13.94 -8.05
C THR A 38 -17.13 -13.80 -7.51
N LYS A 39 -17.85 -14.92 -7.52
CA LYS A 39 -19.11 -15.08 -6.78
C LYS A 39 -18.89 -14.58 -5.35
N GLN A 40 -19.54 -13.49 -4.98
CA GLN A 40 -19.64 -13.05 -3.60
C GLN A 40 -20.38 -14.15 -2.83
N VAL A 41 -19.63 -14.92 -2.03
CA VAL A 41 -20.24 -15.78 -1.02
C VAL A 41 -20.64 -14.86 0.12
N MET A 42 -21.91 -14.43 0.10
CA MET A 42 -22.56 -13.84 1.28
C MET A 42 -22.55 -14.90 2.39
N THR A 43 -21.69 -14.72 3.39
CA THR A 43 -21.73 -15.51 4.60
C THR A 43 -22.96 -15.10 5.41
N VAL A 44 -23.85 -16.06 5.61
CA VAL A 44 -25.08 -15.94 6.37
C VAL A 44 -24.72 -15.68 7.84
N GLY A 45 -25.04 -14.49 8.35
CA GLY A 45 -24.91 -14.16 9.76
C GLY A 45 -25.92 -14.94 10.59
N ALA A 46 -25.45 -15.92 11.36
CA ALA A 46 -26.26 -16.64 12.34
C ALA A 46 -26.63 -15.72 13.52
N ALA A 47 -27.91 -15.78 13.89
CA ALA A 47 -28.50 -14.99 14.98
C ALA A 47 -28.10 -15.51 16.38
N ALA A 48 -27.87 -14.52 17.26
CA ALA A 48 -28.08 -14.51 18.72
C ALA A 48 -27.55 -15.70 19.55
N ALA A 49 -26.36 -15.51 20.13
CA ALA A 49 -25.92 -16.25 21.32
C ALA A 49 -26.48 -15.59 22.60
N ALA A 50 -27.12 -16.41 23.42
CA ALA A 50 -27.67 -16.06 24.72
C ALA A 50 -26.58 -15.65 25.73
N GLN A 51 -26.86 -14.62 26.53
CA GLN A 51 -26.02 -14.22 27.66
C GLN A 51 -26.08 -15.28 28.76
N ALA A 52 -24.91 -15.74 29.21
CA ALA A 52 -24.75 -16.51 30.44
C ALA A 52 -23.86 -15.73 31.45
N PRO A 53 -24.08 -15.87 32.77
CA PRO A 53 -23.51 -14.99 33.78
C PRO A 53 -22.00 -15.18 33.96
N GLN A 54 -21.30 -14.06 34.18
CA GLN A 54 -19.86 -14.00 34.39
C GLN A 54 -19.43 -14.68 35.71
N PRO A 55 -18.40 -15.53 35.70
CA PRO A 55 -17.60 -15.82 36.89
C PRO A 55 -16.62 -14.68 37.16
N ALA A 56 -16.55 -14.24 38.41
CA ALA A 56 -15.61 -13.24 38.88
C ALA A 56 -14.16 -13.69 38.66
N ALA A 57 -13.40 -12.92 37.87
CA ALA A 57 -11.97 -13.14 37.68
C ALA A 57 -11.18 -12.41 38.77
N LEU A 58 -10.42 -13.18 39.55
CA LEU A 58 -9.37 -12.71 40.43
C LEU A 58 -8.33 -11.92 39.62
N ALA A 59 -8.07 -10.67 40.00
CA ALA A 59 -7.08 -9.80 39.37
C ALA A 59 -5.66 -10.32 39.67
N LEU A 60 -5.08 -11.05 38.72
CA LEU A 60 -3.64 -11.21 38.59
C LEU A 60 -3.08 -9.98 37.86
N ALA A 61 -2.14 -9.30 38.49
CA ALA A 61 -1.46 -8.14 37.94
C ALA A 61 -0.69 -8.52 36.65
N ALA A 62 -1.15 -8.00 35.51
CA ALA A 62 -0.39 -8.00 34.27
C ALA A 62 0.52 -6.75 34.22
N PRO A 63 1.75 -6.84 33.70
CA PRO A 63 2.62 -5.69 33.55
C PRO A 63 2.00 -4.67 32.59
N VAL A 64 1.83 -3.45 33.08
CA VAL A 64 1.39 -2.28 32.33
C VAL A 64 2.39 -1.96 31.22
N LEU A 65 1.98 -2.17 29.97
CA LEU A 65 2.61 -1.52 28.82
C LEU A 65 2.26 -0.03 28.87
N PRO A 66 3.23 0.89 28.70
CA PRO A 66 2.93 2.31 28.69
C PRO A 66 2.06 2.67 27.47
N PRO A 67 1.15 3.65 27.60
CA PRO A 67 0.35 4.12 26.49
C PRO A 67 1.26 4.73 25.42
N ILE A 68 1.15 4.21 24.20
CA ILE A 68 1.71 4.84 23.00
C ILE A 68 1.06 6.21 22.84
N ALA A 69 1.81 7.25 23.20
CA ALA A 69 1.46 8.62 22.89
C ALA A 69 1.33 8.77 21.36
N PRO A 70 0.38 9.57 20.85
CA PRO A 70 0.33 9.89 19.44
C PRO A 70 1.67 10.51 19.06
N MET A 71 2.41 9.78 18.22
CA MET A 71 3.69 10.22 17.67
C MET A 71 3.45 11.60 17.06
N ALA A 72 4.17 12.59 17.60
CA ALA A 72 4.16 13.94 17.09
C ALA A 72 4.29 13.90 15.57
N THR A 73 3.38 14.60 14.89
CA THR A 73 3.50 14.92 13.48
C THR A 73 4.95 15.31 13.23
N ALA A 74 5.64 14.50 12.42
CA ALA A 74 7.01 14.73 12.05
C ALA A 74 7.15 16.23 11.72
N SER A 75 8.04 16.89 12.45
CA SER A 75 8.47 18.26 12.18
C SER A 75 8.52 18.45 10.68
N GLU A 76 7.82 19.46 10.18
CA GLU A 76 7.87 19.86 8.78
C GLU A 76 9.35 19.99 8.40
N ALA A 77 9.85 18.95 7.74
CA ALA A 77 11.20 18.93 7.24
C ALA A 77 11.27 20.09 6.25
N ALA A 78 12.25 20.98 6.46
CA ALA A 78 12.48 22.16 5.65
C ALA A 78 12.10 21.89 4.19
N ALA A 79 11.17 22.71 3.67
CA ALA A 79 10.67 22.59 2.32
C ALA A 79 11.84 22.31 1.37
N PRO A 80 11.76 21.27 0.51
CA PRO A 80 12.86 20.94 -0.37
C PRO A 80 13.23 22.21 -1.12
N SER A 81 14.46 22.69 -0.94
CA SER A 81 15.00 23.73 -1.79
C SER A 81 14.78 23.27 -3.23
N ALA A 82 14.28 24.16 -4.09
CA ALA A 82 13.85 23.86 -5.46
C ALA A 82 14.90 23.12 -6.32
N SER A 83 16.12 23.00 -5.83
CA SER A 83 17.26 22.29 -6.41
C SER A 83 17.30 20.77 -6.17
N TYR A 84 16.46 20.18 -5.31
CA TYR A 84 16.48 18.73 -5.06
C TYR A 84 15.25 18.01 -5.60
N THR A 85 15.46 16.85 -6.22
CA THR A 85 14.38 15.96 -6.65
C THR A 85 13.92 15.09 -5.47
N PRO A 86 12.67 15.22 -5.00
CA PRO A 86 12.17 14.39 -3.90
C PRO A 86 11.90 12.95 -4.38
N LEU A 87 12.43 11.96 -3.66
CA LEU A 87 12.08 10.56 -3.87
C LEU A 87 10.84 10.21 -3.04
N LYS A 88 9.69 10.08 -3.71
CA LYS A 88 8.40 9.80 -3.06
C LYS A 88 8.16 8.30 -2.96
N SER A 89 7.50 7.89 -1.87
CA SER A 89 7.07 6.50 -1.73
C SER A 89 5.97 6.16 -2.74
N PRO A 90 6.08 5.05 -3.51
CA PRO A 90 5.04 4.61 -4.43
C PRO A 90 3.85 3.95 -3.72
N MET A 91 4.01 3.57 -2.44
CA MET A 91 3.00 2.86 -1.65
C MET A 91 2.93 3.42 -0.22
N ILE A 92 1.80 3.19 0.45
CA ILE A 92 1.62 3.51 1.87
C ILE A 92 2.27 2.39 2.68
N GLY A 93 3.08 2.75 3.67
CA GLY A 93 3.78 1.77 4.50
C GLY A 93 4.70 2.41 5.52
N THR A 94 5.55 1.57 6.13
CA THR A 94 6.57 1.99 7.08
C THR A 94 7.91 2.10 6.36
N PHE A 95 8.60 3.22 6.52
CA PHE A 95 9.93 3.44 5.96
C PHE A 95 11.01 2.94 6.94
N TYR A 96 11.97 2.16 6.43
CA TYR A 96 13.13 1.69 7.17
C TYR A 96 14.41 2.23 6.54
N ARG A 97 15.37 2.61 7.39
CA ARG A 97 16.67 3.12 6.95
C ARG A 97 17.74 2.05 6.84
N SER A 98 17.47 0.84 7.33
CA SER A 98 18.39 -0.31 7.37
C SER A 98 17.62 -1.61 7.12
N SER A 99 18.33 -2.67 6.74
CA SER A 99 17.74 -4.01 6.53
C SER A 99 17.28 -4.69 7.82
N GLY A 100 17.72 -4.20 8.98
CA GLY A 100 17.48 -4.79 10.29
C GLY A 100 17.95 -3.87 11.43
N PRO A 101 17.65 -4.23 12.69
CA PRO A 101 17.94 -3.38 13.85
C PRO A 101 19.43 -3.13 14.07
N ASP A 102 20.26 -4.14 13.81
CA ASP A 102 21.72 -4.06 13.98
C ASP A 102 22.47 -3.78 12.67
N SER A 103 21.73 -3.70 11.55
CA SER A 103 22.32 -3.44 10.24
C SER A 103 22.57 -1.95 10.02
N PRO A 104 23.65 -1.56 9.30
CA PRO A 104 23.89 -0.17 8.96
C PRO A 104 22.77 0.39 8.09
N ALA A 105 22.71 1.72 8.02
CA ALA A 105 21.79 2.39 7.12
C ALA A 105 22.16 2.12 5.66
N PHE A 106 21.14 2.01 4.80
CA PHE A 106 21.30 1.86 3.35
C PHE A 106 22.08 3.02 2.73
N VAL A 107 21.80 4.25 3.18
CA VAL A 107 22.43 5.48 2.70
C VAL A 107 22.59 6.50 3.84
N GLN A 108 23.67 7.28 3.77
CA GLN A 108 23.96 8.42 4.64
C GLN A 108 24.03 9.73 3.84
N VAL A 109 23.95 10.85 4.55
CA VAL A 109 24.04 12.18 3.92
C VAL A 109 25.46 12.39 3.40
N GLY A 110 25.58 12.66 2.11
CA GLY A 110 26.87 12.81 1.42
C GLY A 110 27.27 11.60 0.59
N ASP A 111 26.55 10.47 0.71
CA ASP A 111 26.80 9.30 -0.12
C ASP A 111 26.37 9.55 -1.57
N THR A 112 27.19 9.06 -2.51
CA THR A 112 26.82 8.97 -3.92
C THR A 112 25.96 7.72 -4.13
N VAL A 113 24.79 7.88 -4.75
CA VAL A 113 23.82 6.80 -4.99
C VAL A 113 23.69 6.47 -6.48
N GLU A 114 23.63 5.19 -6.81
CA GLU A 114 23.49 4.70 -8.19
C GLU A 114 22.12 4.07 -8.46
N LYS A 115 21.76 3.97 -9.74
CA LYS A 115 20.48 3.37 -10.15
C LYS A 115 20.44 1.89 -9.74
N GLY A 116 19.48 1.55 -8.88
CA GLY A 116 19.25 0.18 -8.42
C GLY A 116 19.97 -0.16 -7.12
N GLN A 117 20.69 0.78 -6.51
CA GLN A 117 21.21 0.64 -5.16
C GLN A 117 20.07 0.64 -4.14
N VAL A 118 20.18 -0.23 -3.13
CA VAL A 118 19.20 -0.42 -2.05
C VAL A 118 19.75 0.01 -0.70
#